data_AF-A0A845C3V1-F1
#
_entry.id   AF-A0A845C3V1-F1
#
_cell.length_a   1.000
_cell.length_b   1.000
_cell.length_c   1.000
_cell.angle_alpha   90.00
_cell.angle_beta   90.00
_cell.angle_gamma   90.00
#
_symmetry.space_group_name_H-M   'P 1'
#
loop_
_entity.id
_entity.type
_entity.pdbx_description
1 polymer ?
#
loop_
_entity_poly.entity_id
_entity_poly.type
_entity_poly.pdbx_seq_one_letter_code
_entity_poly.pdbx_strand_id
1 'polypeptide(L)'
;MDAPRVVQPSYAPELNPVERFFRELRRTVEGRVYPDLQAKQAALELILKAWQADPARVRQLCGWDWIRDALEALPADTQVV
;
A
#
# COMPACT_ATOMS: atom_id res chain seq x y z
N MET A 1 -17.59 -0.91 18.27
CA MET A 1 -17.02 0.45 18.41
C MET A 1 -16.39 0.80 17.09
N ASP A 2 -16.66 2.00 16.57
CA ASP A 2 -16.10 2.45 15.29
C ASP A 2 -14.67 2.93 15.55
N ALA A 3 -13.67 2.23 14.99
CA ALA A 3 -12.27 2.63 15.13
C ALA A 3 -12.06 3.96 14.39
N PRO A 4 -11.21 4.86 14.89
CA PRO A 4 -10.91 6.10 14.18
C PRO A 4 -10.29 5.78 12.81
N ARG A 5 -10.73 6.48 11.76
CA ARG A 5 -10.32 6.22 10.37
C ARG A 5 -9.77 7.48 9.72
N VAL A 6 -8.74 7.30 8.91
CA VAL A 6 -8.30 8.33 7.96
C VAL A 6 -9.28 8.35 6.78
N VAL A 7 -9.89 9.50 6.51
CA VAL A 7 -10.87 9.65 5.43
C VAL A 7 -10.15 9.86 4.10
N GLN A 8 -10.50 9.04 3.12
CA GLN A 8 -10.08 9.22 1.74
C GLN A 8 -11.13 10.03 0.98
N PRO A 9 -10.77 11.14 0.31
CA PRO A 9 -11.70 11.89 -0.53
C PRO A 9 -12.22 11.07 -1.71
N SER A 10 -13.50 11.24 -2.03
CA SER A 10 -14.10 10.61 -3.20
C SER A 10 -13.43 11.07 -4.50
N TYR A 11 -13.29 10.18 -5.47
CA TYR A 11 -12.71 10.46 -6.79
C TYR A 11 -11.26 11.01 -6.78
N ALA A 12 -10.51 10.82 -5.69
CA ALA A 12 -9.11 11.25 -5.57
C ALA A 12 -8.14 10.04 -5.46
N PRO A 13 -7.97 9.22 -6.52
CA PRO A 13 -7.05 8.08 -6.50
C PRO A 13 -5.58 8.49 -6.35
N GLU A 14 -5.21 9.71 -6.72
CA GLU A 14 -3.89 10.30 -6.51
C GLU A 14 -3.55 10.51 -5.03
N LEU A 15 -4.58 10.57 -4.17
CA LEU A 15 -4.45 10.60 -2.72
C LEU A 15 -4.61 9.20 -2.09
N ASN A 16 -4.67 8.13 -2.90
CA ASN A 16 -4.74 6.77 -2.36
C ASN A 16 -3.34 6.14 -2.31
N PRO A 17 -2.77 5.86 -1.12
CA PRO A 17 -1.48 5.16 -1.03
C PRO A 17 -1.55 3.76 -1.68
N VAL A 18 -2.71 3.09 -1.63
CA VAL A 18 -2.90 1.77 -2.24
C VAL A 18 -2.80 1.85 -3.76
N GLU A 19 -3.38 2.87 -4.40
CA GLU A 19 -3.24 3.08 -5.85
C GLU A 19 -1.79 3.37 -6.25
N ARG A 20 -1.07 4.18 -5.45
CA ARG A 20 0.35 4.45 -5.69
C ARG A 20 1.20 3.18 -5.58
N PHE A 21 0.91 2.35 -4.58
CA PHE A 21 1.56 1.05 -4.38
C PHE A 21 1.32 0.12 -5.58
N PHE A 22 0.07 -0.07 -5.98
CA PHE A 22 -0.27 -0.93 -7.12
C PHE A 22 0.29 -0.39 -8.44
N ARG A 23 0.33 0.93 -8.64
CA ARG A 23 0.99 1.54 -9.80
C ARG A 23 2.46 1.15 -9.88
N GLU A 24 3.18 1.12 -8.76
CA GLU A 24 4.58 0.69 -8.74
C GLU A 24 4.71 -0.81 -8.96
N LEU A 25 3.84 -1.62 -8.35
CA LEU A 25 3.84 -3.07 -8.51
C LEU A 25 3.59 -3.47 -9.97
N ARG A 26 2.61 -2.84 -10.60
CA ARG A 26 2.23 -3.05 -12.01
C ARG A 26 3.41 -2.91 -12.97
N ARG A 27 4.31 -1.95 -12.76
CA ARG A 27 5.53 -1.79 -13.58
C ARG A 27 6.40 -3.04 -13.66
N THR A 28 6.34 -3.89 -12.65
CA THR A 28 7.15 -5.11 -12.58
C THR A 28 6.44 -6.36 -13.10
N VAL A 29 5.10 -6.35 -13.15
CA VAL A 29 4.28 -7.55 -13.46
C VAL A 29 3.42 -7.41 -14.71
N GLU A 30 3.13 -6.19 -15.16
CA GLU A 30 2.38 -5.94 -16.39
C GLU A 30 3.23 -6.22 -17.64
N GLY A 31 2.57 -6.57 -18.74
CA GLY A 31 3.22 -6.91 -20.00
C GLY A 31 3.86 -8.31 -20.06
N ARG A 32 3.70 -9.12 -19.00
CA ARG A 32 4.20 -10.50 -18.95
C ARG A 32 3.05 -11.49 -19.15
N VAL A 33 3.29 -12.53 -19.96
CA VAL A 33 2.39 -13.68 -20.09
C VAL A 33 2.79 -14.72 -19.06
N TYR A 34 1.82 -15.22 -18.30
CA TYR A 34 2.00 -16.25 -17.30
C TYR A 34 1.26 -17.52 -17.74
N PRO A 35 1.82 -18.72 -17.52
CA PRO A 35 1.20 -19.98 -17.94
C PRO A 35 -0.10 -20.28 -17.17
N ASP A 36 -0.18 -19.83 -15.92
CA ASP A 36 -1.35 -19.97 -15.05
C ASP A 36 -1.37 -18.87 -13.98
N LEU A 37 -2.42 -18.89 -13.14
CA LEU A 37 -2.59 -17.93 -12.05
C LEU A 37 -1.50 -18.08 -10.99
N GLN A 38 -1.10 -19.31 -10.66
CA GLN A 38 -0.11 -19.63 -9.63
C GLN A 38 1.26 -19.05 -9.99
N ALA A 39 1.67 -19.12 -11.25
CA ALA A 39 2.90 -18.53 -11.73
C ALA A 39 2.89 -17.00 -11.58
N LYS A 40 1.75 -16.34 -11.81
CA LYS A 40 1.60 -14.90 -11.56
C LYS A 40 1.64 -14.56 -10.07
N GLN A 41 0.99 -15.37 -9.23
CA GLN A 41 1.01 -15.21 -7.78
C GLN A 41 2.43 -15.38 -7.22
N ALA A 42 3.16 -16.41 -7.63
CA ALA A 42 4.54 -16.64 -7.20
C ALA A 42 5.47 -15.48 -7.59
N ALA A 43 5.31 -14.93 -8.81
CA ALA A 43 6.06 -13.75 -9.24
C ALA A 43 5.76 -12.52 -8.38
N LEU A 44 4.47 -12.28 -8.06
CA LEU A 44 4.05 -11.20 -7.16
C LEU A 44 4.62 -11.39 -5.74
N GLU A 45 4.55 -12.60 -5.21
CA GLU A 45 4.96 -12.90 -3.84
C GLU A 45 6.45 -12.66 -3.61
N LEU A 46 7.30 -12.96 -4.60
CA LEU A 46 8.72 -12.64 -4.56
C LEU A 46 8.97 -11.13 -4.43
N ILE A 47 8.24 -10.32 -5.20
CA ILE A 47 8.35 -8.86 -5.18
C ILE A 47 7.87 -8.31 -3.84
N LEU A 48 6.73 -8.80 -3.36
CA LEU A 48 6.15 -8.38 -2.09
C LEU A 48 7.05 -8.72 -0.90
N LYS A 49 7.67 -9.91 -0.87
CA LYS A 49 8.66 -10.29 0.14
C LYS A 49 9.88 -9.37 0.13
N ALA A 50 10.37 -9.00 -1.06
CA ALA A 50 11.48 -8.06 -1.18
C ALA A 50 11.11 -6.66 -0.65
N TRP A 51 9.90 -6.17 -0.91
CA TRP A 51 9.44 -4.87 -0.40
C TRP A 51 9.14 -4.91 1.10
N GLN A 52 8.67 -6.04 1.63
CA GLN A 52 8.48 -6.23 3.06
C GLN A 52 9.81 -6.23 3.81
N ALA A 53 10.87 -6.77 3.21
CA ALA A 53 12.23 -6.73 3.76
C ALA A 53 12.86 -5.32 3.72
N ASP A 54 12.29 -4.39 2.94
CA ASP A 54 12.71 -2.99 2.87
C ASP A 54 11.50 -2.03 3.10
N PRO A 55 11.07 -1.85 4.35
CA PRO A 55 9.96 -0.95 4.66
C PRO A 55 10.24 0.51 4.30
N ALA A 56 11.51 0.93 4.23
CA ALA A 56 11.89 2.29 3.88
C ALA A 56 11.46 2.63 2.45
N ARG A 57 11.63 1.69 1.51
CA ARG A 57 11.13 1.82 0.14
C ARG A 57 9.61 2.03 0.10
N VAL A 58 8.84 1.25 0.85
CA VAL A 58 7.37 1.38 0.86
C VAL A 58 6.94 2.72 1.44
N ARG A 59 7.60 3.17 2.52
CA ARG A 59 7.39 4.49 3.12
C ARG A 59 7.72 5.62 2.14
N GLN A 60 8.79 5.51 1.37
CA GLN A 60 9.13 6.52 0.36
C GLN A 60 8.07 6.59 -0.77
N LEU A 61 7.44 5.46 -1.10
CA LEU A 61 6.41 5.40 -2.15
C LEU A 61 5.06 5.99 -1.68
N CYS A 62 4.65 5.67 -0.45
CA CYS A 62 3.26 5.87 0.00
C CYS A 62 3.11 6.71 1.28
N GLY A 63 4.20 6.97 2.01
CA GLY A 63 4.19 7.65 3.30
C GLY A 63 4.20 9.16 3.18
N TRP A 64 3.26 9.74 2.42
CA TRP A 64 3.15 11.19 2.24
C TRP A 64 2.85 11.92 3.54
N ASP A 65 3.27 13.19 3.61
CA ASP A 65 3.17 14.01 4.82
C ASP A 65 1.74 14.05 5.37
N TRP A 66 0.74 14.32 4.52
CA TRP A 66 -0.66 14.36 4.94
C TRP A 66 -1.18 13.04 5.56
N ILE A 67 -0.67 11.88 5.13
CA ILE A 67 -1.06 10.59 5.72
C ILE A 67 -0.47 10.48 7.12
N ARG A 68 0.79 10.88 7.30
CA ARG A 68 1.46 10.85 8.60
C ARG A 68 0.78 11.81 9.57
N ASP A 69 0.50 13.03 9.12
CA ASP A 69 -0.22 14.03 9.90
C ASP A 69 -1.63 13.54 10.29
N ALA A 70 -2.34 12.90 9.36
CA ALA A 70 -3.67 12.35 9.62
C ALA A 70 -3.65 11.19 10.63
N LEU A 71 -2.62 10.34 10.59
CA LEU A 71 -2.42 9.26 11.56
C LEU A 71 -2.06 9.79 12.95
N GLU A 72 -1.21 10.82 13.04
CA GLU A 72 -0.85 11.49 14.29
C GLU A 72 -2.05 12.22 14.93
N ALA A 73 -2.99 12.70 14.11
CA ALA A 73 -4.22 13.33 14.58
C ALA A 73 -5.29 12.33 15.05
N LEU A 74 -5.11 11.01 14.88
CA LEU A 74 -6.05 10.02 15.38
C LEU A 74 -6.02 9.99 16.91
N PRO A 75 -7.18 9.89 17.59
CA PRO A 75 -7.23 9.80 19.04
C PRO A 75 -6.49 8.54 19.54
N ALA A 76 -5.71 8.71 20.61
CA ALA A 76 -4.79 7.70 21.15
C ALA A 76 -5.46 6.42 21.70
N ASP A 77 -6.79 6.40 21.83
CA ASP A 77 -7.56 5.20 22.22
C ASP A 77 -7.74 4.25 21.04
N THR A 78 -6.64 3.65 20.60
CA THR A 78 -6.67 2.40 19.84
C THR A 78 -5.89 1.38 20.67
N GLN A 79 -6.60 0.63 21.50
CA GLN A 79 -6.02 -0.57 22.12
C GLN A 79 -5.60 -1.51 20.99
N VAL A 80 -4.29 -1.63 20.82
CA VAL A 80 -3.65 -2.62 19.95
C VAL A 80 -4.02 -3.99 20.51
N VAL A 81 -4.85 -4.72 19.78
CA VAL A 81 -5.10 -6.16 19.99
C VAL A 81 -3.86 -6.94 19.55
#